data_AF-A0AAW7JUG7-F1
#
_entry.id   AF-A0AAW7JUG7-F1
#
_cell.length_a   1.000
_cell.length_b   1.000
_cell.length_c   1.000
_cell.angle_alpha   90.00
_cell.angle_beta   90.00
_cell.angle_gamma   90.00
#
_symmetry.space_group_name_H-M   'P 1'
#
loop_
_entity.id
_entity.type
_entity.pdbx_description
1 polymer ?
#
loop_
_entity_poly.entity_id
_entity_poly.type
_entity_poly.pdbx_seq_one_letter_code
_entity_poly.pdbx_strand_id
1 'polypeptide(L)'
;MYVNRSIASANDALNACTGIISSILGPAEQWEDALNMASQDIINNNIQGCRYQLSGMQVGVSNSISGIELQLGDIEDISEDVQDILLTPVQDYQPEQGDIPETTISKFREDVGELFDTITGLQDFCEVVLGDLNSLNDTLNIGVNPYDYDSYNSLTVAKMQVDTCYTGITTLRIDVFEG
;
A
#
# COMPACT_ATOMS: atom_id res chain seq x y z
N MET A 1 -31.24 -4.97 -4.35
CA MET A 1 -30.45 -4.52 -3.19
C MET A 1 -29.04 -5.09 -3.25
N TYR A 2 -28.87 -6.42 -3.21
CA TYR A 2 -27.56 -7.08 -3.23
C TYR A 2 -26.68 -6.72 -4.43
N VAL A 3 -27.26 -6.70 -5.65
CA VAL A 3 -26.54 -6.24 -6.86
C VAL A 3 -25.97 -4.84 -6.70
N ASN A 4 -26.74 -3.90 -6.13
CA ASN A 4 -26.28 -2.52 -5.94
C ASN A 4 -25.20 -2.42 -4.85
N ARG A 5 -25.30 -3.24 -3.78
CA ARG A 5 -24.24 -3.35 -2.78
C ARG A 5 -22.96 -3.85 -3.43
N SER A 6 -22.99 -4.98 -4.14
CA SER A 6 -21.82 -5.52 -4.85
C SER A 6 -21.20 -4.54 -5.84
N ILE A 7 -22.00 -3.76 -6.57
CA ILE A 7 -21.49 -2.70 -7.46
C ILE A 7 -20.81 -1.58 -6.66
N ALA A 8 -21.38 -1.18 -5.52
CA ALA A 8 -20.75 -0.20 -4.64
C ALA A 8 -19.41 -0.72 -4.10
N SER A 9 -19.40 -1.94 -3.55
CA SER A 9 -18.19 -2.60 -3.03
C SER A 9 -17.09 -2.70 -4.10
N ALA A 10 -17.45 -3.03 -5.35
CA ALA A 10 -16.49 -3.07 -6.45
C ALA A 10 -15.90 -1.69 -6.80
N ASN A 11 -16.72 -0.63 -6.78
CA ASN A 11 -16.24 0.73 -7.03
C ASN A 11 -15.34 1.22 -5.88
N ASP A 12 -15.70 0.90 -4.65
CA ASP A 12 -14.93 1.28 -3.46
C ASP A 12 -13.59 0.54 -3.45
N ALA A 13 -13.57 -0.75 -3.83
CA ALA A 13 -12.33 -1.52 -3.99
C ALA A 13 -11.41 -0.94 -5.07
N LEU A 14 -11.98 -0.50 -6.20
CA LEU A 14 -11.23 0.17 -7.26
C LEU A 14 -10.63 1.51 -6.78
N ASN A 15 -11.40 2.28 -6.01
CA ASN A 15 -10.93 3.54 -5.44
C ASN A 15 -9.79 3.29 -4.43
N ALA A 16 -9.93 2.28 -3.57
CA ALA A 16 -8.89 1.88 -2.62
C ALA A 16 -7.60 1.49 -3.33
N CYS A 17 -7.68 0.64 -4.35
CA CYS A 17 -6.56 0.25 -5.20
C CYS A 17 -5.86 1.47 -5.83
N THR A 18 -6.64 2.42 -6.37
CA THR A 18 -6.10 3.66 -6.95
C THR A 18 -5.39 4.52 -5.90
N GLY A 19 -5.95 4.59 -4.69
CA GLY A 19 -5.36 5.28 -3.53
C GLY A 19 -4.02 4.67 -3.11
N ILE A 20 -3.94 3.33 -3.06
CA ILE A 20 -2.72 2.59 -2.73
C ILE A 20 -1.63 2.88 -3.77
N ILE A 21 -1.92 2.69 -5.07
CA ILE A 21 -0.95 2.93 -6.16
C ILE A 21 -0.45 4.38 -6.12
N SER A 22 -1.35 5.34 -5.91
CA SER A 22 -1.00 6.77 -5.83
C SER A 22 -0.12 7.08 -4.62
N SER A 23 -0.30 6.35 -3.51
CA SER A 23 0.51 6.46 -2.31
C SER A 23 1.93 5.91 -2.49
N ILE A 24 2.21 5.21 -3.59
CA ILE A 24 3.52 4.58 -3.84
C ILE A 24 4.23 5.24 -5.03
N LEU A 25 3.62 5.24 -6.22
CA LEU A 25 4.32 5.58 -7.46
C LEU A 25 4.78 7.05 -7.50
N GLY A 26 3.89 7.99 -7.13
CA GLY A 26 4.23 9.41 -7.10
C GLY A 26 5.33 9.73 -6.08
N PRO A 27 5.22 9.23 -4.83
CA PRO A 27 6.27 9.39 -3.83
C PRO A 27 7.60 8.71 -4.19
N ALA A 28 7.59 7.54 -4.84
CA ALA A 28 8.81 6.80 -5.17
C ALA A 28 9.77 7.58 -6.07
N GLU A 29 9.28 8.34 -7.04
CA GLU A 29 10.12 9.22 -7.86
C GLU A 29 10.80 10.31 -7.00
N GLN A 30 10.06 10.91 -6.07
CA GLN A 30 10.59 11.94 -5.16
C GLN A 30 11.64 11.35 -4.20
N TRP A 31 11.46 10.10 -3.78
CA TRP A 31 12.42 9.39 -2.95
C TRP A 31 13.73 9.13 -3.70
N GLU A 32 13.65 8.73 -4.97
CA GLU A 32 14.85 8.58 -5.81
C GLU A 32 15.61 9.89 -5.98
N ASP A 33 14.91 11.01 -6.20
CA ASP A 33 15.51 12.33 -6.26
C ASP A 33 16.19 12.72 -4.94
N ALA A 34 15.56 12.43 -3.80
CA ALA A 34 16.15 12.63 -2.48
C ALA A 34 17.43 11.78 -2.29
N LEU A 35 17.43 10.52 -2.72
CA LEU A 35 18.61 9.66 -2.68
C LEU A 35 19.72 10.13 -3.62
N ASN A 36 19.37 10.63 -4.80
CA ASN A 36 20.32 11.22 -5.75
C ASN A 36 21.00 12.45 -5.14
N MET A 37 20.22 13.33 -4.51
CA MET A 37 20.76 14.49 -3.79
C MET A 37 21.62 14.07 -2.59
N ALA A 38 21.16 13.11 -1.78
CA ALA A 38 21.94 12.58 -0.66
C ALA A 38 23.29 11.98 -1.11
N SER A 39 23.30 11.28 -2.26
CA SER A 39 24.52 10.76 -2.87
C SER A 39 25.51 11.86 -3.24
N GLN A 40 25.03 12.97 -3.81
CA GLN A 40 25.87 14.14 -4.10
C GLN A 40 26.39 14.80 -2.83
N ASP A 41 25.54 14.92 -1.80
CA ASP A 41 25.95 15.45 -0.50
C ASP A 41 27.03 14.56 0.15
N ILE A 42 26.96 13.24 0.01
CA ILE A 42 28.01 12.32 0.47
C ILE A 42 29.35 12.62 -0.23
N ILE A 43 29.33 12.76 -1.56
CA ILE A 43 30.53 13.08 -2.36
C ILE A 43 31.14 14.41 -1.91
N ASN A 44 30.30 15.39 -1.60
CA ASN A 44 30.70 16.71 -1.12
C ASN A 44 31.08 16.74 0.37
N ASN A 45 31.03 15.61 1.08
CA ASN A 45 31.22 15.50 2.53
C ASN A 45 30.24 16.36 3.36
N ASN A 46 29.04 16.61 2.82
CA ASN A 46 27.98 17.40 3.44
C ASN A 46 27.00 16.51 4.21
N ILE A 47 27.37 16.10 5.43
CA ILE A 47 26.50 15.24 6.25
C ILE A 47 25.15 15.90 6.58
N GLN A 48 25.12 17.21 6.79
CA GLN A 48 23.88 17.92 7.11
C GLN A 48 22.89 17.89 5.94
N GLY A 49 23.39 18.08 4.70
CA GLY A 49 22.59 17.90 3.50
C GLY A 49 22.04 16.47 3.38
N CYS A 50 22.90 15.46 3.58
CA CYS A 50 22.47 14.05 3.58
C CYS A 50 21.32 13.81 4.56
N ARG A 51 21.46 14.30 5.80
CA ARG A 51 20.44 14.13 6.85
C ARG A 51 19.14 14.83 6.50
N TYR A 52 19.22 16.03 5.93
CA TYR A 52 18.04 16.72 5.44
C TYR A 52 17.28 15.90 4.39
N GLN A 53 17.98 15.39 3.36
CA GLN A 53 17.34 14.57 2.32
C GLN A 53 16.73 13.28 2.85
N LEU A 54 17.49 12.52 3.66
CA LEU A 54 17.02 11.26 4.23
C LEU A 54 15.84 11.46 5.19
N SER A 55 15.83 12.53 5.97
CA SER A 55 14.70 12.85 6.85
C SER A 55 13.44 13.26 6.06
N GLY A 56 13.59 14.00 4.97
CA GLY A 56 12.49 14.34 4.08
C GLY A 56 11.90 13.09 3.42
N MET A 57 12.76 12.17 2.97
CA MET A 57 12.33 10.87 2.44
C MET A 57 11.60 10.06 3.51
N GLN A 58 12.09 10.02 4.76
CA GLN A 58 11.44 9.30 5.86
C GLN A 58 10.01 9.78 6.12
N VAL A 59 9.78 11.09 6.09
CA VAL A 59 8.44 11.68 6.20
C VAL A 59 7.56 11.23 5.03
N GLY A 60 8.11 11.24 3.81
CA GLY A 60 7.41 10.77 2.62
C GLY A 60 6.99 9.30 2.73
N VAL A 61 7.90 8.42 3.12
CA VAL A 61 7.62 6.98 3.34
C VAL A 61 6.58 6.78 4.44
N SER A 62 6.69 7.52 5.55
CA SER A 62 5.71 7.44 6.66
C SER A 62 4.31 7.86 6.23
N ASN A 63 4.19 8.87 5.36
CA ASN A 63 2.91 9.29 4.80
C ASN A 63 2.32 8.22 3.87
N SER A 64 3.16 7.56 3.07
CA SER A 64 2.74 6.45 2.20
C SER A 64 2.23 5.26 3.02
N ILE A 65 2.92 4.88 4.09
CA ILE A 65 2.47 3.84 5.04
C ILE A 65 1.08 4.20 5.57
N SER A 66 0.92 5.39 6.14
CA SER A 66 -0.36 5.84 6.70
C SER A 66 -1.49 5.87 5.66
N GLY A 67 -1.17 6.25 4.41
CA GLY A 67 -2.13 6.25 3.32
C GLY A 67 -2.61 4.85 2.96
N ILE A 68 -1.70 3.87 2.91
CA ILE A 68 -2.04 2.47 2.60
C ILE A 68 -2.77 1.82 3.76
N GLU A 69 -2.37 2.05 5.02
CA GLU A 69 -3.10 1.56 6.20
C GLU A 69 -4.56 2.05 6.22
N LEU A 70 -4.80 3.30 5.83
CA LEU A 70 -6.17 3.82 5.70
C LEU A 70 -6.96 3.05 4.64
N GLN A 71 -6.37 2.81 3.46
CA GLN A 71 -7.04 2.05 2.41
C GLN A 71 -7.24 0.58 2.78
N LEU A 72 -6.33 -0.03 3.54
CA LEU A 72 -6.48 -1.40 4.03
C LEU A 72 -7.71 -1.52 4.94
N GLY A 73 -7.93 -0.54 5.84
CA GLY A 73 -9.15 -0.48 6.64
C GLY A 73 -10.43 -0.39 5.79
N ASP A 74 -10.41 0.44 4.74
CA ASP A 74 -11.54 0.51 3.80
C ASP A 74 -11.77 -0.86 3.09
N ILE A 75 -10.69 -1.56 2.71
CA ILE A 75 -10.75 -2.87 2.04
C ILE A 75 -11.28 -3.96 2.98
N GLU A 76 -10.93 -3.94 4.25
CA GLU A 76 -11.50 -4.82 5.28
C GLU A 76 -13.03 -4.67 5.32
N ASP A 77 -13.53 -3.43 5.45
CA ASP A 77 -14.98 -3.13 5.46
C ASP A 77 -15.69 -3.61 4.18
N ILE A 78 -15.06 -3.40 3.01
CA ILE A 78 -15.58 -3.88 1.72
C ILE A 78 -15.64 -5.42 1.70
N SER A 79 -14.60 -6.10 2.19
CA SER A 79 -14.54 -7.56 2.21
C SER A 79 -15.65 -8.16 3.08
N GLU A 80 -15.95 -7.54 4.23
CA GLU A 80 -17.04 -7.94 5.11
C GLU A 80 -18.41 -7.76 4.42
N ASP A 81 -18.63 -6.63 3.73
CA ASP A 81 -19.88 -6.37 2.99
C ASP A 81 -20.10 -7.41 1.87
N VAL A 82 -19.06 -7.72 1.10
CA VAL A 82 -19.15 -8.73 0.03
C VAL A 82 -19.36 -10.13 0.62
N GLN A 83 -18.70 -10.47 1.72
CA GLN A 83 -18.89 -11.74 2.41
C GLN A 83 -20.33 -11.90 2.93
N ASP A 84 -20.93 -10.86 3.50
CA ASP A 84 -22.34 -10.85 3.92
C ASP A 84 -23.27 -11.15 2.74
N ILE A 85 -23.01 -10.56 1.58
CA ILE A 85 -23.77 -10.84 0.36
C ILE A 85 -23.61 -12.32 -0.03
N LEU A 86 -22.42 -12.90 0.02
CA LEU A 86 -22.18 -14.31 -0.33
C LEU A 86 -22.86 -15.30 0.62
N LEU A 87 -22.92 -14.96 1.91
CA LEU A 87 -23.52 -15.79 2.96
C LEU A 87 -25.05 -15.68 3.01
N THR A 88 -25.62 -14.66 2.35
CA THR A 88 -27.07 -14.47 2.27
C THR A 88 -27.74 -15.71 1.62
N PRO A 89 -28.80 -16.27 2.23
CA PRO A 89 -29.55 -17.38 1.66
C PRO A 89 -30.12 -17.08 0.26
N VAL A 90 -30.06 -18.06 -0.65
CA VAL A 90 -30.53 -17.93 -2.05
C VAL A 90 -31.99 -17.46 -2.17
N GLN A 91 -32.84 -17.87 -1.23
CA GLN A 91 -34.25 -17.48 -1.18
C GLN A 91 -34.45 -15.98 -0.95
N ASP A 92 -33.49 -15.30 -0.31
CA ASP A 92 -33.59 -13.88 0.04
C ASP A 92 -33.24 -12.97 -1.15
N TYR A 93 -32.71 -13.53 -2.25
CA TYR A 93 -32.52 -12.80 -3.51
C TYR A 93 -33.79 -12.70 -4.34
N GLN A 94 -34.82 -13.50 -4.04
CA GLN A 94 -36.07 -13.48 -4.81
C GLN A 94 -36.85 -12.19 -4.52
N PRO A 95 -37.33 -11.47 -5.55
CA PRO A 95 -38.15 -10.30 -5.35
C PRO A 95 -39.57 -10.70 -4.93
N GLU A 96 -40.32 -9.77 -4.32
CA GLU A 96 -41.73 -9.99 -3.93
C GLU A 96 -42.66 -10.24 -5.13
N GLN A 97 -42.24 -9.86 -6.35
CA GLN A 97 -43.00 -10.07 -7.59
C GLN A 97 -42.10 -10.64 -8.69
N GLY A 98 -42.44 -11.83 -9.16
CA GLY A 98 -41.71 -12.56 -10.19
C GLY A 98 -40.58 -13.43 -9.62
N ASP A 99 -40.16 -14.43 -10.40
CA ASP A 99 -39.08 -15.34 -10.00
C ASP A 99 -37.82 -15.02 -10.80
N ILE A 100 -36.69 -14.92 -10.10
CA ILE A 100 -35.37 -14.91 -10.75
C ILE A 100 -34.94 -16.37 -10.93
N PRO A 101 -34.58 -16.80 -12.15
CA PRO A 101 -34.08 -18.15 -12.38
C PRO A 101 -32.88 -18.47 -11.48
N GLU A 102 -32.85 -19.67 -10.88
CA GLU A 102 -31.75 -20.11 -10.01
C GLU A 102 -30.38 -20.03 -10.69
N THR A 103 -30.33 -20.27 -12.02
CA THR A 103 -29.10 -20.13 -12.81
C THR A 103 -28.55 -18.71 -12.81
N THR A 104 -29.43 -17.70 -12.78
CA THR A 104 -29.04 -16.28 -12.72
C THR A 104 -28.50 -15.93 -11.35
N ILE A 105 -29.14 -16.40 -10.28
CA ILE A 105 -28.65 -16.18 -8.91
C ILE A 105 -27.31 -16.89 -8.69
N SER A 106 -27.18 -18.12 -9.20
CA SER A 106 -25.93 -18.89 -9.11
C SER A 106 -24.78 -18.16 -9.79
N LYS A 107 -25.00 -17.65 -11.01
CA LYS A 107 -24.00 -16.85 -11.72
C LYS A 107 -23.65 -15.56 -10.97
N PHE A 108 -24.64 -14.85 -10.45
CA PHE A 108 -24.36 -13.65 -9.64
C PHE A 108 -23.50 -13.97 -8.42
N ARG A 109 -23.76 -15.07 -7.71
CA ARG A 109 -22.94 -15.47 -6.56
C ARG A 109 -21.52 -15.87 -6.95
N GLU A 110 -21.33 -16.46 -8.13
CA GLU A 110 -20.01 -16.72 -8.71
C GLU A 110 -19.26 -15.40 -8.97
N ASP A 111 -19.90 -14.44 -9.64
CA ASP A 111 -19.31 -13.10 -9.91
C ASP A 111 -18.94 -12.37 -8.59
N VAL A 112 -19.79 -12.47 -7.56
CA VAL A 112 -19.51 -11.89 -6.23
C VAL A 112 -18.38 -12.65 -5.52
N GLY A 113 -18.24 -13.95 -5.75
CA GLY A 113 -17.13 -14.76 -5.24
C GLY A 113 -15.81 -14.32 -5.83
N GLU A 114 -15.75 -14.11 -7.14
CA GLU A 114 -14.57 -13.57 -7.82
C GLU A 114 -14.21 -12.16 -7.31
N LEU A 115 -15.21 -11.32 -7.04
CA LEU A 115 -14.99 -10.02 -6.42
C LEU A 115 -14.39 -10.15 -5.01
N PHE A 116 -14.92 -11.06 -4.18
CA PHE A 116 -14.38 -11.32 -2.84
C PHE A 116 -12.91 -11.76 -2.91
N ASP A 117 -12.59 -12.73 -3.75
CA ASP A 117 -11.22 -13.22 -3.94
C ASP A 117 -10.28 -12.10 -4.39
N THR A 118 -10.76 -11.21 -5.27
CA THR A 118 -10.01 -10.03 -5.72
C THR A 118 -9.74 -9.05 -4.57
N ILE A 119 -10.73 -8.79 -3.72
CA ILE A 119 -10.59 -7.90 -2.57
C ILE A 119 -9.61 -8.48 -1.55
N THR A 120 -9.69 -9.78 -1.26
CA THR A 120 -8.73 -10.43 -0.35
C THR A 120 -7.31 -10.44 -0.93
N GLY A 121 -7.18 -10.61 -2.25
CA GLY A 121 -5.87 -10.47 -2.91
C GLY A 121 -5.30 -9.06 -2.79
N LEU A 122 -6.15 -8.03 -2.81
CA LEU A 122 -5.73 -6.65 -2.57
C LEU A 122 -5.26 -6.43 -1.12
N GLN A 123 -5.86 -7.12 -0.13
CA GLN A 123 -5.39 -7.08 1.26
C GLN A 123 -3.98 -7.67 1.37
N ASP A 124 -3.76 -8.87 0.83
CA ASP A 124 -2.46 -9.53 0.81
C ASP A 124 -1.38 -8.65 0.14
N PHE A 125 -1.72 -8.03 -0.98
CA PHE A 125 -0.86 -7.06 -1.66
C PHE A 125 -0.48 -5.87 -0.77
N CYS A 126 -1.45 -5.30 -0.04
CA CYS A 126 -1.19 -4.18 0.88
C CYS A 126 -0.22 -4.59 1.99
N GLU A 127 -0.37 -5.78 2.56
CA GLU A 127 0.52 -6.27 3.62
C GLU A 127 1.97 -6.39 3.14
N VAL A 128 2.19 -6.91 1.94
CA VAL A 128 3.52 -7.00 1.32
C VAL A 128 4.14 -5.61 1.17
N VAL A 129 3.41 -4.69 0.54
CA VAL A 129 3.86 -3.32 0.30
C VAL A 129 4.13 -2.58 1.62
N LEU A 130 3.28 -2.75 2.63
CA LEU A 130 3.50 -2.17 3.95
C LEU A 130 4.76 -2.74 4.60
N GLY A 131 5.06 -4.02 4.44
CA GLY A 131 6.30 -4.64 4.90
C GLY A 131 7.55 -3.97 4.30
N ASP A 132 7.52 -3.71 3.00
CA ASP A 132 8.63 -3.04 2.30
C ASP A 132 8.79 -1.58 2.74
N LEU A 133 7.70 -0.84 2.82
CA LEU A 133 7.72 0.56 3.24
C LEU A 133 8.20 0.70 4.69
N ASN A 134 7.77 -0.20 5.58
CA ASN A 134 8.26 -0.22 6.96
C ASN A 134 9.76 -0.53 7.03
N SER A 135 10.25 -1.47 6.22
CA SER A 135 11.68 -1.79 6.12
C SER A 135 12.51 -0.61 5.61
N LEU A 136 11.98 0.14 4.63
CA LEU A 136 12.56 1.40 4.16
C LEU A 136 12.58 2.45 5.27
N ASN A 137 11.47 2.63 5.98
CA ASN A 137 11.34 3.60 7.06
C ASN A 137 12.33 3.32 8.21
N ASP A 138 12.47 2.06 8.60
CA ASP A 138 13.43 1.63 9.63
C ASP A 138 14.87 1.93 9.22
N THR A 139 15.22 1.69 7.96
CA THR A 139 16.53 2.03 7.40
C THR A 139 16.82 3.52 7.50
N LEU A 140 15.82 4.37 7.21
CA LEU A 140 15.95 5.82 7.29
C LEU A 140 16.07 6.33 8.73
N ASN A 141 15.40 5.66 9.68
CA ASN A 141 15.32 6.06 11.08
C ASN A 141 16.63 5.87 11.87
N ILE A 142 17.61 5.12 11.34
CA ILE A 142 18.93 4.86 11.97
C ILE A 142 19.64 6.16 12.41
N GLY A 143 19.41 7.29 11.74
CA GLY A 143 20.05 8.58 12.04
C GLY A 143 19.42 9.40 13.16
N VAL A 144 18.27 9.01 13.70
CA VAL A 144 17.47 9.83 14.65
C VAL A 144 17.65 9.38 16.11
N ASN A 145 18.33 8.24 16.35
CA ASN A 145 18.52 7.73 17.71
C ASN A 145 19.43 8.66 18.55
N PRO A 146 18.91 9.34 19.59
CA PRO A 146 19.64 10.36 20.32
C PRO A 146 20.77 9.81 21.19
N TYR A 147 20.78 8.50 21.48
CA TYR A 147 21.77 7.88 22.36
C TYR A 147 23.12 7.62 21.68
N ASP A 148 23.19 7.65 20.34
CA ASP A 148 24.39 7.40 19.55
C ASP A 148 24.53 8.38 18.36
N TYR A 149 24.01 9.61 18.52
CA TYR A 149 23.95 10.62 17.47
C TYR A 149 25.29 10.81 16.74
N ASP A 150 26.41 10.85 17.44
CA ASP A 150 27.73 11.03 16.84
C ASP A 150 28.19 9.81 16.01
N SER A 151 27.80 8.59 16.42
CA SER A 151 28.09 7.34 15.71
C SER A 151 27.28 7.23 14.41
N TYR A 152 26.01 7.66 14.47
CA TYR A 152 25.06 7.56 13.36
C TYR A 152 25.06 8.79 12.45
N ASN A 153 25.54 9.94 12.90
CA ASN A 153 25.72 11.15 12.09
C ASN A 153 27.05 11.14 11.31
N SER A 154 27.32 10.04 10.61
CA SER A 154 28.52 9.87 9.78
C SER A 154 28.17 9.66 8.30
N LEU A 155 29.08 10.06 7.41
CA LEU A 155 28.94 9.83 5.97
C LEU A 155 28.89 8.34 5.63
N THR A 156 29.56 7.49 6.41
CA THR A 156 29.53 6.03 6.23
C THR A 156 28.13 5.46 6.46
N VAL A 157 27.47 5.88 7.54
CA VAL A 157 26.10 5.45 7.84
C VAL A 157 25.13 6.02 6.80
N ALA A 158 25.25 7.31 6.46
CA ALA A 158 24.41 7.92 5.42
C ALA A 158 24.54 7.17 4.08
N LYS A 159 25.76 6.78 3.69
CA LYS A 159 26.00 6.00 2.47
C LYS A 159 25.33 4.63 2.53
N MET A 160 25.48 3.89 3.62
CA MET A 160 24.81 2.62 3.82
C MET A 160 23.29 2.76 3.72
N GLN A 161 22.70 3.80 4.32
CA GLN A 161 21.26 4.07 4.23
C GLN A 161 20.84 4.35 2.78
N VAL A 162 21.58 5.19 2.05
CA VAL A 162 21.32 5.49 0.63
C VAL A 162 21.36 4.22 -0.23
N ASP A 163 22.43 3.43 -0.12
CA ASP A 163 22.60 2.19 -0.90
C ASP A 163 21.47 1.18 -0.61
N THR A 164 21.08 1.06 0.67
CA THR A 164 19.98 0.17 1.10
C THR A 164 18.63 0.69 0.60
N CYS A 165 18.39 2.00 0.66
CA CYS A 165 17.13 2.59 0.20
C CYS A 165 16.94 2.46 -1.32
N TYR A 166 18.00 2.59 -2.13
CA TYR A 166 17.89 2.31 -3.58
C TYR A 166 17.45 0.86 -3.85
N THR A 167 17.97 -0.09 -3.09
CA THR A 167 17.58 -1.51 -3.18
C THR A 167 16.12 -1.70 -2.75
N GLY A 168 15.71 -1.08 -1.66
CA GLY A 168 14.33 -1.15 -1.16
C GLY A 168 13.32 -0.52 -2.12
N ILE A 169 13.60 0.65 -2.71
CA ILE A 169 12.72 1.27 -3.73
C ILE A 169 12.59 0.36 -4.96
N THR A 170 13.70 -0.28 -5.38
CA THR A 170 13.67 -1.20 -6.52
C THR A 170 12.78 -2.42 -6.23
N THR A 171 12.89 -2.98 -5.03
CA THR A 171 12.07 -4.11 -4.57
C THR A 171 10.58 -3.72 -4.55
N LEU A 172 10.27 -2.60 -3.89
CA LEU A 172 8.91 -2.06 -3.82
C LEU A 172 8.29 -1.85 -5.21
N ARG A 173 9.05 -1.33 -6.18
CA ARG A 173 8.57 -1.15 -7.55
C ARG A 173 8.28 -2.48 -8.23
N ILE A 174 9.16 -3.47 -8.08
CA ILE A 174 8.95 -4.81 -8.63
C ILE A 174 7.65 -5.39 -8.05
N ASP A 175 7.47 -5.35 -6.74
CA ASP A 175 6.29 -5.91 -6.08
C ASP A 175 5.01 -5.17 -6.48
N VAL A 176 5.06 -3.87 -6.75
CA VAL A 176 3.92 -3.08 -7.27
C VAL A 176 3.59 -3.37 -8.75
N PHE A 177 4.58 -3.72 -9.57
CA PHE A 177 4.37 -3.97 -11.01
C PHE A 177 4.16 -5.45 -11.35
N GLU A 178 4.70 -6.36 -10.54
CA GLU A 178 4.68 -7.81 -10.78
C GLU A 178 3.76 -8.58 -9.81
N GLY A 179 3.35 -7.96 -8.69
CA GLY A 179 2.33 -8.46 -7.76
C GLY A 179 0.91 -8.14 -8.21
#